data_AF-A0A418AG14-F1
#
_entry.id   AF-A0A418AG14-F1
#
_cell.length_a   1.000
_cell.length_b   1.000
_cell.length_c   1.000
_cell.angle_alpha   90.00
_cell.angle_beta   90.00
_cell.angle_gamma   90.00
#
_symmetry.space_group_name_H-M   'P 1'
#
loop_
_entity.id
_entity.type
_entity.pdbx_description
1 polymer ?
#
loop_
_entity_poly.entity_id
_entity_poly.type
_entity_poly.pdbx_seq_one_letter_code
_entity_poly.pdbx_strand_id
1 'polypeptide(L)'
;MVVLCRELSREWSLPSLEACVLDIFRVVHTSDSYSAVPPIVSNLVLCFVIATGCFLLQVSTGNYSHVDRLWSITPVLYAWNYLIVAWNRGLAADLRLVVVVLLITHWGGRLTFNFYRRGGYKWTAEHVRTGFTNPILWHVFSLVFIAFYQHILLFLITCPLQVMFNVWENKYKSDILDNWTLWDLGLTLLFAGLLILETIADQQQYNYQEAKMWWTVYLFSVSASGSLNWTAVGAILLSLLFQSSTRLTEDITLKKYPNYAIYQQHVSKLVPMWPSTPVAKHD
;
A
#
# COMPACT_ATOMS: atom_id res chain seq x y z
N MET A 1 -10.74 2.77 19.10
CA MET A 1 -12.22 2.66 19.19
C MET A 1 -12.74 3.31 20.47
N VAL A 2 -12.26 2.95 21.68
CA VAL A 2 -12.31 3.82 22.89
C VAL A 2 -11.00 3.68 23.70
N VAL A 3 -10.46 2.46 23.75
CA VAL A 3 -9.04 2.20 23.43
C VAL A 3 -9.10 1.27 22.22
N LEU A 4 -9.63 0.03 22.36
CA LEU A 4 -10.19 -0.72 21.22
C LEU A 4 -11.72 -1.04 21.24
N CYS A 5 -12.46 -0.73 22.33
CA CYS A 5 -13.83 -0.13 22.41
C CYS A 5 -14.51 -0.16 23.82
N ARG A 6 -13.88 -0.44 24.97
CA ARG A 6 -12.52 -0.11 25.38
C ARG A 6 -11.39 -1.10 25.10
N GLU A 7 -11.44 -2.37 24.71
CA GLU A 7 -12.31 -3.57 24.78
C GLU A 7 -13.81 -3.46 24.48
N LEU A 8 -14.24 -3.92 23.29
CA LEU A 8 -15.61 -4.08 22.71
C LEU A 8 -16.81 -3.95 23.67
N SER A 9 -17.04 -2.76 24.24
CA SER A 9 -17.86 -2.48 25.45
C SER A 9 -17.64 -3.41 26.66
N ARG A 10 -16.61 -4.26 26.63
CA ARG A 10 -16.43 -5.49 27.42
C ARG A 10 -17.53 -6.57 27.27
N GLU A 11 -18.29 -6.54 26.17
CA GLU A 11 -18.62 -7.70 25.29
C GLU A 11 -19.88 -7.52 24.41
N TRP A 12 -20.80 -6.58 24.70
CA TRP A 12 -21.74 -5.93 23.72
C TRP A 12 -22.73 -4.97 24.43
N SER A 13 -22.63 -3.65 24.21
CA SER A 13 -23.70 -2.67 24.44
C SER A 13 -23.48 -1.39 23.61
N LEU A 14 -24.56 -0.95 22.94
CA LEU A 14 -24.52 0.08 21.88
C LEU A 14 -24.59 1.57 22.29
N PRO A 15 -24.86 2.01 23.55
CA PRO A 15 -24.88 3.46 23.89
C PRO A 15 -23.53 4.21 23.80
N SER A 16 -22.45 3.55 23.38
CA SER A 16 -21.07 4.02 23.55
C SER A 16 -20.51 4.88 22.42
N LEU A 17 -21.16 4.91 21.23
CA LEU A 17 -20.63 5.62 20.06
C LEU A 17 -20.73 7.15 20.20
N GLU A 18 -21.86 7.67 20.68
CA GLU A 18 -22.08 9.12 20.84
C GLU A 18 -21.09 9.74 21.82
N ALA A 19 -20.86 9.08 22.97
CA ALA A 19 -19.86 9.50 23.94
C ALA A 19 -18.44 9.55 23.32
N CYS A 20 -18.07 8.56 22.52
CA CYS A 20 -16.77 8.55 21.82
C CYS A 20 -16.64 9.70 20.82
N VAL A 21 -17.70 10.04 20.09
CA VAL A 21 -17.72 11.18 19.15
C VAL A 21 -17.61 12.51 19.92
N LEU A 22 -18.33 12.66 21.04
CA LEU A 22 -18.25 13.85 21.89
C LEU A 22 -16.87 14.03 22.52
N ASP A 23 -16.21 12.95 22.97
CA ASP A 23 -14.84 13.02 23.49
C ASP A 23 -13.82 13.40 22.39
N ILE A 24 -14.00 12.97 21.14
CA ILE A 24 -13.16 13.42 20.01
C ILE A 24 -13.33 14.93 19.79
N PHE A 25 -14.56 15.44 19.70
CA PHE A 25 -14.81 16.87 19.55
C PHE A 25 -14.26 17.67 20.74
N ARG A 26 -14.42 17.17 21.97
CA ARG A 26 -13.88 17.77 23.18
C ARG A 26 -12.36 17.88 23.12
N VAL A 27 -11.65 16.77 22.86
CA VAL A 27 -10.18 16.76 22.77
C VAL A 27 -9.68 17.72 21.69
N VAL A 28 -10.32 17.78 20.53
CA VAL A 28 -9.93 18.72 19.45
C VAL A 28 -10.20 20.18 19.85
N HIS A 29 -11.29 20.47 20.56
CA HIS A 29 -11.67 21.84 20.93
C HIS A 29 -10.95 22.37 22.18
N THR A 30 -10.53 21.49 23.11
CA THR A 30 -9.80 21.88 24.34
C THR A 30 -8.29 21.66 24.26
N SER A 31 -7.73 21.46 23.06
CA SER A 31 -6.28 21.33 22.86
C SER A 31 -5.69 22.67 22.41
N ASP A 32 -4.90 23.31 23.28
CA ASP A 32 -4.24 24.60 22.98
C ASP A 32 -3.18 24.52 21.86
N SER A 33 -2.76 23.30 21.48
CA SER A 33 -1.78 23.08 20.42
C SER A 33 -2.04 21.78 19.64
N TYR A 34 -1.50 21.71 18.41
CA TYR A 34 -1.51 20.48 17.62
C TYR A 34 -0.82 19.30 18.33
N SER A 35 0.23 19.58 19.12
CA SER A 35 0.94 18.53 19.86
C SER A 35 0.19 18.04 21.09
N ALA A 36 -0.76 18.79 21.65
CA ALA A 36 -1.64 18.29 22.72
C ALA A 36 -2.60 17.19 22.22
N VAL A 37 -3.08 17.30 20.97
CA VAL A 37 -3.96 16.29 20.35
C VAL A 37 -3.23 14.95 20.20
N PRO A 38 -3.82 13.80 20.62
CA PRO A 38 -3.23 12.48 20.39
C PRO A 38 -3.09 12.17 18.89
N PRO A 39 -1.99 11.53 18.43
CA PRO A 39 -1.75 11.29 17.00
C PRO A 39 -2.86 10.53 16.27
N ILE A 40 -3.48 9.53 16.92
CA ILE A 40 -4.63 8.80 16.37
C ILE A 40 -5.86 9.69 16.16
N VAL A 41 -6.05 10.73 16.98
CA VAL A 41 -7.16 11.69 16.85
C VAL A 41 -6.86 12.68 15.71
N SER A 42 -5.65 13.22 15.62
CA SER A 42 -5.28 14.09 14.49
C SER A 42 -5.22 13.32 13.16
N ASN A 43 -4.77 12.07 13.15
CA ASN A 43 -4.86 11.17 11.98
C ASN A 43 -6.31 10.86 11.58
N LEU A 44 -7.23 10.71 12.54
CA LEU A 44 -8.65 10.52 12.25
C LEU A 44 -9.24 11.79 11.62
N VAL A 45 -8.94 12.98 12.15
CA VAL A 45 -9.36 14.26 11.56
C VAL A 45 -8.79 14.43 10.15
N LEU A 46 -7.51 14.14 9.93
CA LEU A 46 -6.89 14.14 8.60
C LEU A 46 -7.59 13.16 7.64
N CYS A 47 -7.94 11.96 8.11
CA CYS A 47 -8.70 10.97 7.33
C CYS A 47 -10.07 11.51 6.90
N PHE A 48 -10.84 12.13 7.81
CA PHE A 48 -12.12 12.76 7.49
C PHE A 48 -11.98 13.92 6.50
N VAL A 49 -10.97 14.78 6.68
CA VAL A 49 -10.68 15.91 5.76
C VAL A 49 -10.32 15.40 4.37
N ILE A 50 -9.45 14.40 4.26
CA ILE A 50 -9.00 13.85 2.98
C ILE A 50 -10.13 13.10 2.27
N ALA A 51 -10.90 12.26 2.98
CA ALA A 51 -12.07 11.58 2.41
C ALA A 51 -13.13 12.57 1.90
N THR A 52 -13.39 13.65 2.66
CA THR A 52 -14.30 14.72 2.24
C THR A 52 -13.76 15.47 1.02
N GLY A 53 -12.45 15.77 0.99
CA GLY A 53 -11.78 16.38 -0.16
C GLY A 53 -11.89 15.52 -1.42
N CYS A 54 -11.60 14.22 -1.32
CA CYS A 54 -11.79 13.25 -2.41
C CYS A 54 -13.24 13.21 -2.90
N PHE A 55 -14.22 13.22 -1.99
CA PHE A 55 -15.63 13.23 -2.37
C PHE A 55 -16.05 14.53 -3.10
N LEU A 56 -15.62 15.70 -2.61
CA LEU A 56 -15.91 16.98 -3.26
C LEU A 56 -15.22 17.08 -4.63
N LEU A 57 -13.99 16.57 -4.76
CA LEU A 57 -13.27 16.50 -6.03
C LEU A 57 -13.90 15.51 -7.01
N GLN A 58 -14.30 14.30 -6.59
CA GLN A 58 -14.88 13.32 -7.53
C GLN A 58 -16.28 13.73 -8.01
N VAL A 59 -17.06 14.44 -7.19
CA VAL A 59 -18.35 15.02 -7.59
C VAL A 59 -18.17 16.20 -8.54
N SER A 60 -17.19 17.09 -8.30
CA SER A 60 -16.97 18.27 -9.15
C SER A 60 -16.23 17.97 -10.46
N THR A 61 -15.33 16.97 -10.50
CA THR A 61 -14.56 16.62 -11.72
C THR A 61 -15.04 15.34 -12.41
N GLY A 62 -16.08 14.67 -11.91
CA GLY A 62 -16.59 13.39 -12.44
C GLY A 62 -15.59 12.22 -12.41
N ASN A 63 -14.48 12.35 -11.69
CA ASN A 63 -13.34 11.42 -11.72
C ASN A 63 -13.12 10.84 -10.32
N TYR A 64 -13.23 9.52 -10.20
CA TYR A 64 -13.20 8.82 -8.90
C TYR A 64 -11.78 8.33 -8.52
N SER A 65 -10.79 8.48 -9.41
CA SER A 65 -9.39 8.07 -9.18
C SER A 65 -8.61 8.96 -8.19
N HIS A 66 -9.23 9.99 -7.62
CA HIS A 66 -8.60 10.84 -6.59
C HIS A 66 -8.19 10.05 -5.34
N VAL A 67 -8.97 9.03 -4.99
CA VAL A 67 -8.65 8.11 -3.88
C VAL A 67 -7.43 7.25 -4.22
N ASP A 68 -7.39 6.64 -5.41
CA ASP A 68 -6.28 5.80 -5.87
C ASP A 68 -4.94 6.56 -5.89
N ARG A 69 -4.96 7.83 -6.33
CA ARG A 69 -3.81 8.75 -6.34
C ARG A 69 -3.23 9.00 -4.95
N LEU A 70 -4.06 8.95 -3.90
CA LEU A 70 -3.69 9.22 -2.51
C LEU A 70 -3.51 7.93 -1.67
N TRP A 71 -3.82 6.76 -2.24
CA TRP A 71 -3.79 5.47 -1.55
C TRP A 71 -2.38 5.13 -1.02
N SER A 72 -1.34 5.35 -1.84
CA SER A 72 0.07 5.12 -1.45
C SER A 72 0.67 6.23 -0.58
N ILE A 73 0.02 7.39 -0.50
CA ILE A 73 0.56 8.60 0.17
C ILE A 73 -0.02 8.74 1.57
N THR A 74 -1.32 8.47 1.76
CA THR A 74 -2.01 8.73 3.04
C THR A 74 -1.49 7.90 4.23
N PRO A 75 -1.13 6.61 4.11
CA PRO A 75 -0.50 5.88 5.22
C PRO A 75 0.87 6.44 5.61
N VAL A 76 1.61 7.00 4.65
CA VAL A 76 2.89 7.67 4.92
C VAL A 76 2.65 8.95 5.72
N LEU A 77 1.68 9.78 5.33
CA LEU A 77 1.29 10.98 6.08
C LEU A 77 0.86 10.64 7.52
N TYR A 78 0.02 9.63 7.69
CA TYR A 78 -0.43 9.19 9.02
C TYR A 78 0.72 8.64 9.87
N ALA A 79 1.67 7.92 9.27
CA ALA A 79 2.84 7.39 9.94
C ALA A 79 3.81 8.49 10.41
N TRP A 80 4.10 9.48 9.54
CA TRP A 80 4.94 10.63 9.90
C TRP A 80 4.32 11.53 10.98
N ASN A 81 2.99 11.63 11.05
CA ASN A 81 2.31 12.41 12.08
C ASN A 81 2.69 11.98 13.51
N TYR A 82 2.89 10.68 13.78
CA TYR A 82 3.34 10.20 15.08
C TYR A 82 4.71 10.78 15.50
N LEU A 83 5.65 10.90 14.55
CA LEU A 83 6.95 11.52 14.80
C LEU A 83 6.83 13.04 14.97
N ILE A 84 5.99 13.70 14.16
CA ILE A 84 5.77 15.16 14.21
C ILE A 84 5.15 15.58 15.55
N VAL A 85 4.12 14.88 16.02
CA VAL A 85 3.48 15.16 17.33
C VAL A 85 4.50 14.98 18.46
N ALA A 86 5.28 13.91 18.46
CA ALA A 86 6.27 13.65 19.51
C ALA A 86 7.46 14.62 19.51
N TRP A 87 7.96 15.01 18.34
CA TRP A 87 8.96 16.07 18.21
C TRP A 87 8.44 17.38 18.82
N ASN A 88 7.18 17.72 18.52
CA ASN A 88 6.48 18.88 19.08
C ASN A 88 6.01 18.69 20.55
N ARG A 89 6.24 17.52 21.16
CA ARG A 89 6.16 17.24 22.62
C ARG A 89 7.56 17.25 23.28
N GLY A 90 8.64 17.41 22.52
CA GLY A 90 10.02 17.36 23.02
C GLY A 90 10.52 15.96 23.39
N LEU A 91 9.91 14.90 22.85
CA LEU A 91 10.33 13.51 23.11
C LEU A 91 11.60 13.16 22.33
N ALA A 92 12.55 12.49 22.99
CA ALA A 92 13.76 11.96 22.34
C ALA A 92 13.38 10.78 21.43
N ALA A 93 13.90 10.75 20.20
CA ALA A 93 13.44 9.85 19.13
C ALA A 93 13.54 8.36 19.50
N ASP A 94 12.43 7.62 19.36
CA ASP A 94 12.38 6.16 19.49
C ASP A 94 12.76 5.46 18.17
N LEU A 95 13.78 4.59 18.22
CA LEU A 95 14.31 3.91 17.04
C LEU A 95 13.28 2.96 16.39
N ARG A 96 12.44 2.28 17.18
CA ARG A 96 11.42 1.34 16.67
C ARG A 96 10.41 2.09 15.79
N LEU A 97 9.84 3.18 16.30
CA LEU A 97 8.88 3.99 15.56
C LEU A 97 9.51 4.64 14.34
N VAL A 98 10.73 5.18 14.44
CA VAL A 98 11.45 5.76 13.29
C VAL A 98 11.68 4.71 12.19
N VAL A 99 12.15 3.51 12.53
CA VAL A 99 12.35 2.43 11.54
C VAL A 99 11.03 2.01 10.89
N VAL A 100 9.95 1.86 11.65
CA VAL A 100 8.61 1.52 11.11
C VAL A 100 8.08 2.61 10.17
N VAL A 101 8.21 3.89 10.53
CA VAL A 101 7.81 5.00 9.66
C VAL A 101 8.65 5.06 8.38
N LEU A 102 9.96 4.77 8.45
CA LEU A 102 10.81 4.67 7.28
C LEU A 102 10.43 3.49 6.38
N LEU A 103 10.11 2.32 6.93
CA LEU A 103 9.64 1.15 6.17
C LEU A 103 8.32 1.45 5.44
N ILE A 104 7.35 2.09 6.12
CA ILE A 104 6.09 2.54 5.52
C ILE A 104 6.34 3.59 4.41
N THR A 105 7.33 4.48 4.61
CA THR A 105 7.72 5.48 3.60
C THR A 105 8.28 4.82 2.33
N HIS A 106 9.12 3.79 2.46
CA HIS A 106 9.64 3.05 1.29
C HIS A 106 8.54 2.23 0.59
N TRP A 107 7.62 1.63 1.34
CA TRP A 107 6.43 0.95 0.80
C TRP A 107 5.51 1.90 0.02
N GLY A 108 5.20 3.08 0.60
CA GLY A 108 4.43 4.12 -0.08
C GLY A 108 5.16 4.66 -1.31
N GLY A 109 6.48 4.79 -1.25
CA GLY A 109 7.34 5.14 -2.39
C GLY A 109 7.26 4.12 -3.54
N ARG A 110 7.38 2.81 -3.25
CA ARG A 110 7.22 1.71 -4.21
C ARG A 110 5.88 1.82 -4.95
N LEU A 111 4.79 1.95 -4.20
CA LEU A 111 3.44 2.04 -4.77
C LEU A 111 3.22 3.33 -5.58
N THR A 112 3.72 4.47 -5.08
CA THR A 112 3.65 5.76 -5.78
C THR A 112 4.39 5.71 -7.12
N PHE A 113 5.59 5.13 -7.15
CA PHE A 113 6.35 4.89 -8.39
C PHE A 113 5.62 3.95 -9.35
N ASN A 114 5.04 2.86 -8.84
CA ASN A 114 4.26 1.91 -9.64
C ASN A 114 3.02 2.54 -10.28
N PHE A 115 2.32 3.42 -9.56
CA PHE A 115 1.16 4.15 -10.06
C PHE A 115 1.57 5.23 -11.07
N TYR A 116 2.67 5.95 -10.80
CA TYR A 116 3.27 6.93 -11.71
C TYR A 116 3.68 6.32 -13.06
N ARG A 117 4.43 5.21 -13.07
CA ARG A 117 4.90 4.58 -14.33
C ARG A 117 3.77 3.98 -15.17
N ARG A 118 2.63 3.67 -14.56
CA ARG A 118 1.38 3.27 -15.26
C ARG A 118 0.54 4.48 -15.72
N GLY A 119 0.95 5.70 -15.39
CA GLY A 119 0.31 6.95 -15.81
C GLY A 119 -0.85 7.42 -14.94
N GLY A 120 -1.07 6.84 -13.75
CA GLY A 120 -2.25 7.12 -12.91
C GLY A 120 -2.38 8.57 -12.40
N TYR A 121 -1.27 9.33 -12.38
CA TYR A 121 -1.26 10.76 -12.05
C TYR A 121 -1.61 11.70 -13.24
N LYS A 122 -1.95 11.16 -14.42
CA LYS A 122 -2.41 11.99 -15.56
C LYS A 122 -3.77 12.62 -15.24
N TRP A 123 -3.91 13.91 -15.54
CA TRP A 123 -5.14 14.68 -15.28
C TRP A 123 -6.23 14.55 -16.37
N THR A 124 -6.10 13.58 -17.28
CA THR A 124 -7.19 13.17 -18.17
C THR A 124 -8.41 12.76 -17.35
N ALA A 125 -9.55 13.39 -17.62
CA ALA A 125 -10.82 13.10 -16.95
C ALA A 125 -11.40 11.76 -17.46
N GLU A 126 -10.89 10.66 -16.92
CA GLU A 126 -11.40 9.32 -17.17
C GLU A 126 -12.76 9.18 -16.47
N HIS A 127 -13.83 9.40 -17.25
CA HIS A 127 -15.20 9.33 -16.77
C HIS A 127 -15.56 7.86 -16.48
N VAL A 128 -15.34 7.44 -15.25
CA VAL A 128 -15.71 6.09 -14.78
C VAL A 128 -17.20 5.87 -15.02
N ARG A 129 -17.54 4.82 -15.78
CA ARG A 129 -18.95 4.47 -16.04
C ARG A 129 -19.66 4.20 -14.72
N THR A 130 -20.79 4.86 -14.50
CA THR A 130 -21.59 4.71 -13.28
C THR A 130 -22.04 3.26 -13.13
N GLY A 131 -21.63 2.60 -12.04
CA GLY A 131 -21.97 1.19 -11.77
C GLY A 131 -23.46 0.94 -11.49
N PHE A 132 -24.24 2.00 -11.29
CA PHE A 132 -25.69 1.95 -11.09
C PHE A 132 -26.41 2.89 -12.06
N THR A 133 -27.64 2.54 -12.41
CA THR A 133 -28.54 3.37 -13.24
C THR A 133 -29.18 4.53 -12.47
N ASN A 134 -29.22 4.46 -11.14
CA ASN A 134 -29.74 5.51 -10.26
C ASN A 134 -28.59 6.44 -9.80
N PRO A 135 -28.60 7.73 -10.16
CA PRO A 135 -27.53 8.67 -9.78
C PRO A 135 -27.36 8.86 -8.26
N ILE A 136 -28.44 8.84 -7.49
CA ILE A 136 -28.39 9.00 -6.03
C ILE A 136 -27.67 7.81 -5.40
N LEU A 137 -28.01 6.59 -5.83
CA LEU A 137 -27.34 5.36 -5.37
C LEU A 137 -25.85 5.37 -5.72
N TRP A 138 -25.50 5.83 -6.92
CA TRP A 138 -24.10 6.00 -7.33
C TRP A 138 -23.36 7.02 -6.46
N HIS A 139 -23.94 8.19 -6.20
CA HIS A 139 -23.31 9.18 -5.32
C HIS A 139 -23.14 8.67 -3.88
N VAL A 140 -24.16 8.01 -3.30
CA VAL A 140 -24.07 7.40 -1.96
C VAL A 140 -23.01 6.31 -1.90
N PHE A 141 -22.94 5.43 -2.90
CA PHE A 141 -21.88 4.42 -3.00
C PHE A 141 -20.49 5.09 -3.12
N SER A 142 -20.36 6.14 -3.94
CA SER A 142 -19.11 6.85 -4.13
C SER A 142 -18.63 7.59 -2.86
N LEU A 143 -19.56 8.06 -2.01
CA LEU A 143 -19.27 8.62 -0.70
C LEU A 143 -18.78 7.52 0.25
N VAL A 144 -19.61 6.50 0.49
CA VAL A 144 -19.38 5.51 1.55
C VAL A 144 -18.24 4.56 1.19
N PHE A 145 -18.22 4.00 -0.03
CA PHE A 145 -17.30 2.92 -0.40
C PHE A 145 -16.03 3.40 -1.12
N ILE A 146 -16.15 4.38 -2.03
CA ILE A 146 -14.97 4.89 -2.76
C ILE A 146 -14.18 5.85 -1.86
N ALA A 147 -14.79 6.93 -1.39
CA ALA A 147 -14.09 7.93 -0.57
C ALA A 147 -13.84 7.46 0.88
N PHE A 148 -14.89 7.22 1.67
CA PHE A 148 -14.74 7.04 3.12
C PHE A 148 -14.13 5.69 3.51
N TYR A 149 -14.66 4.56 3.01
CA TYR A 149 -14.16 3.22 3.37
C TYR A 149 -12.66 3.04 3.06
N GLN A 150 -12.18 3.51 1.90
CA GLN A 150 -10.77 3.43 1.53
C GLN A 150 -9.87 4.24 2.48
N HIS A 151 -10.19 5.51 2.75
CA HIS A 151 -9.37 6.33 3.65
C HIS A 151 -9.45 5.85 5.10
N ILE A 152 -10.59 5.34 5.57
CA ILE A 152 -10.72 4.70 6.88
C ILE A 152 -9.85 3.45 6.97
N LEU A 153 -9.82 2.60 5.94
CA LEU A 153 -8.93 1.43 5.88
C LEU A 153 -7.45 1.85 5.94
N LEU A 154 -7.08 2.88 5.17
CA LEU A 154 -5.71 3.43 5.14
C LEU A 154 -5.29 4.08 6.46
N PHE A 155 -6.24 4.64 7.22
CA PHE A 155 -6.03 5.06 8.61
C PHE A 155 -5.85 3.84 9.54
N LEU A 156 -6.74 2.84 9.45
CA LEU A 156 -6.73 1.66 10.32
C LEU A 156 -5.44 0.83 10.23
N ILE A 157 -4.84 0.67 9.03
CA ILE A 157 -3.54 -0.01 8.89
C ILE A 157 -2.38 0.72 9.58
N THR A 158 -2.54 2.01 9.91
CA THR A 158 -1.56 2.80 10.68
C THR A 158 -1.90 2.94 12.18
N CYS A 159 -3.03 2.42 12.64
CA CYS A 159 -3.38 2.41 14.07
C CYS A 159 -2.39 1.65 14.98
N PRO A 160 -1.67 0.58 14.55
CA PRO A 160 -0.65 -0.06 15.38
C PRO A 160 0.47 0.89 15.85
N LEU A 161 0.77 1.95 15.10
CA LEU A 161 1.78 2.95 15.51
C LEU A 161 1.35 3.74 16.75
N GLN A 162 0.05 3.87 17.06
CA GLN A 162 -0.40 4.48 18.31
C GLN A 162 -0.02 3.64 19.54
N VAL A 163 0.10 2.31 19.40
CA VAL A 163 0.57 1.45 20.49
C VAL A 163 2.06 1.69 20.75
N MET A 164 2.86 1.79 19.68
CA MET A 164 4.29 2.13 19.75
C MET A 164 4.49 3.53 20.37
N PHE A 165 3.73 4.52 19.89
CA PHE A 165 3.74 5.89 20.42
C PHE A 165 3.37 5.93 21.91
N ASN A 166 2.34 5.21 22.34
CA ASN A 166 1.94 5.16 23.76
C ASN A 166 3.06 4.57 24.64
N VAL A 167 3.72 3.49 24.18
CA VAL A 167 4.83 2.86 24.94
C VAL A 167 6.03 3.80 25.03
N TRP A 168 6.32 4.55 23.97
CA TRP A 168 7.38 5.57 23.94
C TRP A 168 7.06 6.78 24.82
N GLU A 169 5.86 7.34 24.73
CA GLU A 169 5.45 8.51 25.52
C GLU A 169 5.51 8.25 27.04
N ASN A 170 5.19 7.04 27.48
CA ASN A 170 5.31 6.66 28.89
C ASN A 170 6.78 6.39 29.32
N LYS A 171 7.76 6.39 28.41
CA LYS A 171 9.18 6.16 28.73
C LYS A 171 9.95 7.48 28.81
N TYR A 172 10.02 8.02 30.03
CA TYR A 172 10.65 9.30 30.31
C TYR A 172 12.18 9.27 30.10
N LYS A 173 12.66 9.90 29.01
CA LYS A 173 14.09 10.12 28.67
C LYS A 173 14.98 8.87 28.73
N SER A 174 14.67 7.86 27.93
CA SER A 174 15.62 6.79 27.59
C SER A 174 16.51 7.14 26.39
N ASP A 175 17.66 6.47 26.28
CA ASP A 175 18.51 6.55 25.09
C ASP A 175 17.83 5.96 23.84
N ILE A 176 18.25 6.41 22.65
CA ILE A 176 17.67 6.02 21.35
C ILE A 176 17.72 4.50 21.07
N LEU A 177 18.65 3.76 21.68
CA LEU A 177 18.78 2.31 21.56
C LEU A 177 18.04 1.54 22.67
N ASP A 178 17.68 2.20 23.76
CA ASP A 178 17.11 1.57 24.96
C ASP A 178 15.64 1.22 24.75
N ASN A 179 15.43 0.08 24.09
CA ASN A 179 14.21 -0.71 23.89
C ASN A 179 14.34 -1.64 22.66
N TRP A 180 15.41 -1.51 21.85
CA TRP A 180 15.57 -2.28 20.61
C TRP A 180 15.92 -3.74 20.88
N THR A 181 15.05 -4.65 20.44
CA THR A 181 15.18 -6.09 20.68
C THR A 181 15.62 -6.86 19.43
N LEU A 182 16.02 -8.12 19.61
CA LEU A 182 16.24 -9.06 18.49
C LEU A 182 14.96 -9.29 17.67
N TRP A 183 13.77 -9.13 18.26
CA TRP A 183 12.50 -9.20 17.53
C TRP A 183 12.29 -7.98 16.64
N ASP A 184 12.65 -6.77 17.09
CA ASP A 184 12.59 -5.57 16.25
C ASP A 184 13.51 -5.68 15.03
N LEU A 185 14.72 -6.21 15.23
CA LEU A 185 15.64 -6.52 14.13
C LEU A 185 15.07 -7.58 13.19
N GLY A 186 14.53 -8.68 13.72
CA GLY A 186 13.93 -9.76 12.93
C GLY A 186 12.73 -9.28 12.09
N LEU A 187 11.83 -8.50 12.69
CA LEU A 187 10.67 -7.90 12.01
C LEU A 187 11.08 -6.85 10.97
N THR A 188 12.10 -6.03 11.27
CA THR A 188 12.66 -5.06 10.32
C THR A 188 13.24 -5.75 9.09
N LEU A 189 14.03 -6.82 9.29
CA LEU A 189 14.61 -7.61 8.21
C LEU A 189 13.53 -8.37 7.41
N LEU A 190 12.48 -8.86 8.07
CA LEU A 190 11.33 -9.48 7.42
C LEU A 190 10.57 -8.49 6.53
N PHE A 191 10.23 -7.30 7.04
CA PHE A 191 9.54 -6.27 6.27
C PHE A 191 10.39 -5.81 5.08
N ALA A 192 11.68 -5.53 5.30
CA ALA A 192 12.60 -5.14 4.23
C ALA A 192 12.75 -6.25 3.17
N GLY A 193 12.83 -7.51 3.59
CA GLY A 193 12.86 -8.67 2.68
C GLY A 193 11.60 -8.82 1.84
N LEU A 194 10.42 -8.66 2.45
CA LEU A 194 9.13 -8.65 1.75
C LEU A 194 9.04 -7.48 0.77
N LEU A 195 9.42 -6.27 1.17
CA LEU A 195 9.39 -5.08 0.33
C LEU A 195 10.33 -5.20 -0.90
N ILE A 196 11.50 -5.82 -0.72
CA ILE A 196 12.41 -6.15 -1.84
C ILE A 196 11.77 -7.18 -2.77
N LEU A 197 11.15 -8.24 -2.23
CA LEU A 197 10.45 -9.27 -3.01
C LEU A 197 9.30 -8.66 -3.83
N GLU A 198 8.46 -7.83 -3.20
CA GLU A 198 7.39 -7.06 -3.87
C GLU A 198 7.94 -6.20 -5.01
N THR A 199 9.03 -5.47 -4.77
CA THR A 199 9.66 -4.60 -5.79
C THR A 199 10.19 -5.39 -6.98
N ILE A 200 10.75 -6.58 -6.76
CA ILE A 200 11.19 -7.49 -7.82
C ILE A 200 9.98 -8.05 -8.59
N ALA A 201 8.93 -8.48 -7.89
CA ALA A 201 7.70 -9.00 -8.51
C ALA A 201 6.98 -7.92 -9.34
N ASP A 202 6.90 -6.67 -8.86
CA ASP A 202 6.38 -5.52 -9.59
C ASP A 202 7.11 -5.30 -10.92
N GLN A 203 8.44 -5.48 -10.94
CA GLN A 203 9.24 -5.29 -12.15
C GLN A 203 9.11 -6.46 -13.12
N GLN A 204 9.11 -7.69 -12.62
CA GLN A 204 8.85 -8.89 -13.42
C GLN A 204 7.46 -8.83 -14.08
N GLN A 205 6.43 -8.43 -13.30
CA GLN A 205 5.07 -8.25 -13.82
C GLN A 205 5.03 -7.15 -14.89
N TYR A 206 5.71 -6.01 -14.69
CA TYR A 206 5.75 -4.93 -15.67
C TYR A 206 6.35 -5.39 -17.01
N ASN A 207 7.55 -5.98 -16.97
CA ASN A 207 8.25 -6.51 -18.16
C ASN A 207 7.38 -7.51 -18.94
N TYR A 208 6.69 -8.41 -18.23
CA TYR A 208 5.79 -9.39 -18.84
C TYR A 208 4.61 -8.74 -19.59
N GLN A 209 3.95 -7.75 -19.00
CA GLN A 209 2.81 -7.09 -19.65
C GLN A 209 3.25 -6.33 -20.92
N GLU A 210 4.42 -5.69 -20.88
CA GLU A 210 5.00 -5.01 -22.04
C GLU A 210 5.30 -6.00 -23.17
N ALA A 211 6.02 -7.09 -22.89
CA ALA A 211 6.35 -8.12 -23.87
C ALA A 211 5.12 -8.69 -24.58
N LYS A 212 4.04 -8.93 -23.84
CA LYS A 212 2.78 -9.47 -24.37
C LYS A 212 2.12 -8.54 -25.40
N MET A 213 2.14 -7.22 -25.20
CA MET A 213 1.50 -6.29 -26.14
C MET A 213 2.14 -6.35 -27.53
N TRP A 214 3.46 -6.47 -27.61
CA TRP A 214 4.18 -6.57 -28.88
C TRP A 214 3.88 -7.88 -29.64
N TRP A 215 3.63 -8.98 -28.93
CA TRP A 215 3.10 -10.20 -29.55
C TRP A 215 1.69 -10.00 -30.10
N THR A 216 0.81 -9.25 -29.42
CA THR A 216 -0.52 -8.90 -29.97
C THR A 216 -0.40 -8.03 -31.23
N VAL A 217 0.51 -7.06 -31.26
CA VAL A 217 0.78 -6.23 -32.46
C VAL A 217 1.30 -7.09 -33.62
N TYR A 218 2.19 -8.06 -33.37
CA TYR A 218 2.63 -9.00 -34.39
C TYR A 218 1.47 -9.87 -34.91
N LEU A 219 0.58 -10.36 -34.06
CA LEU A 219 -0.58 -11.16 -34.49
C LEU A 219 -1.54 -10.38 -35.42
N PHE A 220 -1.64 -9.05 -35.27
CA PHE A 220 -2.35 -8.22 -36.26
C PHE A 220 -1.64 -8.19 -37.63
N SER A 221 -0.30 -8.22 -37.69
CA SER A 221 0.41 -8.31 -38.97
C SER A 221 0.17 -9.66 -39.65
N VAL A 222 0.17 -10.75 -38.88
CA VAL A 222 -0.17 -12.11 -39.35
C VAL A 222 -1.61 -12.18 -39.87
N SER A 223 -2.55 -11.54 -39.16
CA SER A 223 -3.96 -11.46 -39.59
C SER A 223 -4.16 -10.64 -40.87
N ALA A 224 -3.25 -9.70 -41.17
CA ALA A 224 -3.30 -8.89 -42.38
C ALA A 224 -2.56 -9.56 -43.57
N SER A 225 -1.47 -10.29 -43.32
CA SER A 225 -0.71 -11.01 -44.36
C SER A 225 -1.16 -12.45 -44.58
N GLY A 226 -2.12 -12.95 -43.79
CA GLY A 226 -2.58 -14.36 -43.81
C GLY A 226 -1.48 -15.38 -43.48
N SER A 227 -0.36 -14.95 -42.91
CA SER A 227 0.89 -15.72 -42.87
C SER A 227 1.85 -15.22 -41.79
N LEU A 228 2.61 -16.14 -41.19
CA LEU A 228 3.72 -15.78 -40.29
C LEU A 228 4.82 -15.06 -41.09
N ASN A 229 5.36 -13.98 -40.53
CA ASN A 229 6.26 -13.08 -41.26
C ASN A 229 7.40 -12.56 -40.36
N TRP A 230 8.46 -12.01 -40.99
CA TRP A 230 9.70 -11.67 -40.30
C TRP A 230 9.57 -10.54 -39.25
N THR A 231 8.50 -9.74 -39.27
CA THR A 231 8.32 -8.62 -38.34
C THR A 231 8.18 -9.06 -36.88
N ALA A 232 7.94 -10.36 -36.64
CA ALA A 232 8.05 -11.01 -35.33
C ALA A 232 9.37 -10.70 -34.60
N VAL A 233 10.45 -10.39 -35.33
CA VAL A 233 11.79 -10.11 -34.79
C VAL A 233 11.79 -9.07 -33.66
N GLY A 234 10.92 -8.05 -33.70
CA GLY A 234 10.81 -7.07 -32.61
C GLY A 234 10.29 -7.68 -31.31
N ALA A 235 9.18 -8.42 -31.37
CA ALA A 235 8.60 -9.12 -30.23
C ALA A 235 9.53 -10.24 -29.70
N ILE A 236 10.24 -10.93 -30.60
CA ILE A 236 11.24 -11.96 -30.25
C ILE A 236 12.42 -11.33 -29.52
N LEU A 237 13.04 -10.27 -30.06
CA LEU A 237 14.20 -9.61 -29.43
C LEU A 237 13.86 -9.04 -28.05
N LEU A 238 12.69 -8.42 -27.91
CA LEU A 238 12.21 -7.92 -26.61
C LEU A 238 11.96 -9.07 -25.61
N SER A 239 11.37 -10.17 -26.08
CA SER A 239 11.16 -11.38 -25.25
C SER A 239 12.50 -12.00 -24.81
N LEU A 240 13.51 -12.01 -25.69
CA LEU A 240 14.87 -12.48 -25.38
C LEU A 240 15.61 -11.55 -24.40
N LEU A 241 15.41 -10.23 -24.51
CA LEU A 241 15.96 -9.24 -23.59
C LEU A 241 15.41 -9.42 -22.17
N PHE A 242 14.09 -9.57 -22.03
CA PHE A 242 13.51 -9.87 -20.72
C PHE A 242 13.89 -11.27 -20.23
N GLN A 243 13.91 -12.28 -21.11
CA GLN A 243 14.31 -13.65 -20.73
C GLN A 243 15.76 -13.73 -20.25
N SER A 244 16.71 -12.99 -20.81
CA SER A 244 18.10 -12.95 -20.33
C SER A 244 18.23 -12.21 -19.00
N SER A 245 17.53 -11.09 -18.84
CA SER A 245 17.43 -10.34 -17.57
C SER A 245 16.87 -11.20 -16.43
N THR A 246 15.78 -11.94 -16.68
CA THR A 246 15.19 -12.86 -15.70
C THR A 246 16.16 -14.00 -15.34
N ARG A 247 16.84 -14.62 -16.32
CA ARG A 247 17.83 -15.68 -16.07
C ARG A 247 18.95 -15.19 -15.13
N LEU A 248 19.53 -14.02 -15.40
CA LEU A 248 20.57 -13.45 -14.54
C LEU A 248 20.09 -13.25 -13.10
N THR A 249 18.83 -12.79 -12.93
CA THR A 249 18.24 -12.58 -11.61
C THR A 249 18.01 -13.91 -10.88
N GLU A 250 17.50 -14.93 -11.59
CA GLU A 250 17.31 -16.27 -11.03
C GLU A 250 18.62 -16.99 -10.69
N ASP A 251 19.67 -16.84 -11.51
CA ASP A 251 21.00 -17.41 -11.23
C ASP A 251 21.63 -16.80 -9.96
N ILE A 252 21.34 -15.52 -9.68
CA ILE A 252 21.70 -14.86 -8.42
C ILE A 252 20.83 -15.41 -7.27
N THR A 253 19.53 -15.64 -7.49
CA THR A 253 18.61 -16.20 -6.49
C THR A 253 18.98 -17.65 -6.12
N LEU A 254 19.30 -18.51 -7.09
CA LEU A 254 19.72 -19.90 -6.89
C LEU A 254 20.97 -19.99 -6.01
N LYS A 255 21.98 -19.14 -6.26
CA LYS A 255 23.22 -19.08 -5.47
C LYS A 255 22.99 -18.68 -4.01
N LYS A 256 21.87 -18.00 -3.72
CA LYS A 256 21.49 -17.56 -2.37
C LYS A 256 20.49 -18.51 -1.69
N TYR A 257 19.67 -19.23 -2.48
CA TYR A 257 18.59 -20.10 -1.99
C TYR A 257 18.49 -21.38 -2.86
N PRO A 258 19.17 -22.48 -2.50
CA PRO A 258 19.19 -23.71 -3.29
C PRO A 258 17.79 -24.29 -3.59
N ASN A 259 16.87 -24.19 -2.64
CA ASN A 259 15.48 -24.66 -2.78
C ASN A 259 14.69 -23.94 -3.89
N TYR A 260 15.19 -22.80 -4.41
CA TYR A 260 14.59 -22.09 -5.53
C TYR A 260 14.59 -22.90 -6.84
N ALA A 261 15.48 -23.91 -6.96
CA ALA A 261 15.46 -24.86 -8.08
C ALA A 261 14.13 -25.64 -8.17
N ILE A 262 13.50 -25.94 -7.03
CA ILE A 262 12.18 -26.58 -6.99
C ILE A 262 11.09 -25.60 -7.47
N TYR A 263 11.16 -24.34 -7.03
CA TYR A 263 10.22 -23.28 -7.44
C TYR A 263 10.22 -23.07 -8.97
N GLN A 264 11.41 -23.05 -9.60
CA GLN A 264 11.56 -22.91 -11.06
C GLN A 264 10.90 -24.04 -11.88
N GLN A 265 10.64 -25.21 -11.28
CA GLN A 265 9.94 -26.34 -11.94
C GLN A 265 8.40 -26.20 -11.88
N HIS A 266 7.90 -25.35 -10.99
CA HIS A 266 6.47 -25.22 -10.70
C HIS A 266 5.85 -23.89 -11.16
N VAL A 267 6.66 -22.85 -11.36
CA VAL A 267 6.21 -21.51 -11.76
C VAL A 267 6.88 -21.06 -13.07
N SER A 268 6.05 -20.75 -14.06
CA SER A 268 6.48 -20.24 -15.36
C SER A 268 6.85 -18.75 -15.30
N LYS A 269 7.94 -18.38 -15.99
CA LYS A 269 8.68 -17.12 -15.83
C LYS A 269 8.09 -15.94 -16.59
N LEU A 270 7.56 -16.21 -17.80
CA LEU A 270 7.13 -15.19 -18.78
C LEU A 270 5.81 -15.54 -19.49
N VAL A 271 5.19 -16.68 -19.17
CA VAL A 271 3.90 -17.11 -19.72
C VAL A 271 3.05 -17.60 -18.56
N PRO A 272 1.86 -17.01 -18.27
CA PRO A 272 0.97 -17.53 -17.24
C PRO A 272 0.52 -18.95 -17.59
N MET A 273 1.08 -19.90 -16.87
CA MET A 273 0.79 -21.33 -16.96
C MET A 273 0.15 -21.75 -15.63
N TRP A 274 -0.67 -22.78 -15.65
CA TRP A 274 -1.14 -23.42 -14.42
C TRP A 274 0.07 -23.92 -13.60
N PRO A 275 0.07 -23.79 -12.27
CA PRO A 275 1.15 -24.35 -11.45
C PRO A 275 1.30 -25.85 -11.68
N SER A 276 2.53 -26.33 -11.82
CA SER A 276 2.79 -27.78 -11.83
C SER A 276 2.24 -28.39 -10.54
N THR A 277 1.66 -29.60 -10.63
CA THR A 277 1.20 -30.33 -9.42
C THR A 277 2.35 -30.49 -8.42
N PRO A 278 2.12 -30.31 -7.11
CA PRO A 278 3.21 -30.33 -6.13
C PRO A 278 3.94 -31.68 -6.15
N VAL A 279 5.26 -31.64 -6.29
CA VAL A 279 6.11 -32.80 -5.97
C VAL A 279 5.87 -33.17 -4.50
N ALA A 280 5.56 -34.44 -4.24
CA ALA A 280 5.43 -34.96 -2.88
C ALA A 280 6.73 -34.73 -2.11
N LYS A 281 6.63 -34.43 -0.81
CA LYS A 281 7.83 -34.43 0.04
C LYS A 281 8.44 -35.83 0.01
N HIS A 282 9.71 -35.90 -0.35
CA HIS A 282 10.56 -36.98 0.12
C HIS A 282 11.03 -36.58 1.52
N ASP A 283 10.77 -37.47 2.49
CA ASP A 283 11.20 -37.36 3.89
C ASP A 283 12.69 -37.71 4.05
#